data_AF-A0A0G0LHD9-F1
#
_entry.id   AF-A0A0G0LHD9-F1
#
_cell.length_a   1.000
_cell.length_b   1.000
_cell.length_c   1.000
_cell.angle_alpha   90.00
_cell.angle_beta   90.00
_cell.angle_gamma   90.00
#
_symmetry.space_group_name_H-M   'P 1'
#
loop_
_entity.id
_entity.type
_entity.pdbx_description
1 polymer ?
#
loop_
_entity_poly.entity_id
_entity_poly.type
_entity_poly.pdbx_seq_one_letter_code
_entity_poly.pdbx_strand_id
1 'polypeptide(L)'
;MTPFPKSYSYLSSIDINTAEAIDKVAFELLENEAAYERASQALRRRFVRGAEFVEGIDRGGRITRIKRIMLGGKFKYYIEGADGSWNEPDERIWVVAMYALWQKTKLN
;
A
#
# COMPACT_ATOMS: atom_id res chain seq x y z
N MET A 1 -1.07 19.80 -3.47
CA MET A 1 -0.35 18.97 -4.45
C MET A 1 -0.35 17.55 -3.92
N THR A 2 -1.16 16.68 -4.49
CA THR A 2 -1.28 15.28 -4.03
C THR A 2 0.06 14.58 -4.32
N PRO A 3 0.74 13.98 -3.34
CA PRO A 3 2.10 13.44 -3.52
C PRO A 3 2.18 12.21 -4.45
N PHE A 4 1.05 11.80 -5.05
CA PHE A 4 0.88 10.59 -5.86
C PHE A 4 0.17 10.89 -7.18
N PRO A 5 0.80 11.66 -8.09
CA PRO A 5 0.17 12.10 -9.33
C PRO A 5 -0.23 10.96 -10.26
N LYS A 6 0.54 9.86 -10.33
CA LYS A 6 0.19 8.71 -11.20
C LYS A 6 -1.05 8.00 -10.67
N SER A 7 -1.09 7.74 -9.37
CA SER A 7 -2.21 7.04 -8.73
C SER A 7 -3.48 7.88 -8.76
N TYR A 8 -3.37 9.20 -8.55
CA TYR A 8 -4.51 10.11 -8.72
C TYR A 8 -5.06 10.04 -10.14
N SER A 9 -4.20 10.18 -11.16
CA SER A 9 -4.63 10.08 -12.56
C SER A 9 -5.32 8.76 -12.89
N TYR A 10 -4.80 7.63 -12.39
CA TYR A 10 -5.42 6.32 -12.58
C TYR A 10 -6.78 6.25 -11.89
N LEU A 11 -6.84 6.60 -10.59
CA LEU A 11 -8.06 6.49 -9.80
C LEU A 11 -9.17 7.44 -10.25
N SER A 12 -8.82 8.62 -10.79
CA SER A 12 -9.80 9.53 -11.41
C SER A 12 -10.38 9.02 -12.73
N SER A 13 -9.76 8.00 -13.35
CA SER A 13 -10.20 7.46 -14.65
C SER A 13 -11.11 6.23 -14.55
N ILE A 14 -11.31 5.69 -13.35
CA ILE A 14 -12.10 4.46 -13.12
C ILE A 14 -13.37 4.77 -12.32
N ASP A 15 -14.41 3.94 -12.49
CA ASP A 15 -15.59 3.99 -11.62
C ASP A 15 -15.28 3.32 -10.28
N ILE A 16 -15.15 4.14 -9.24
CA ILE A 16 -14.80 3.69 -7.90
C ILE A 16 -15.85 2.76 -7.30
N ASN A 17 -17.11 2.79 -7.75
CA ASN A 17 -18.18 1.94 -7.20
C ASN A 17 -17.98 0.48 -7.60
N THR A 18 -17.51 0.23 -8.82
CA THR A 18 -17.22 -1.10 -9.37
C THR A 18 -15.76 -1.50 -9.22
N ALA A 19 -14.90 -0.60 -8.75
CA ALA A 19 -13.47 -0.86 -8.61
C ALA A 19 -13.14 -1.92 -7.55
N GLU A 20 -11.94 -2.48 -7.67
CA GLU A 20 -11.37 -3.43 -6.72
C GLU A 20 -11.21 -2.80 -5.32
N ALA A 21 -11.20 -3.64 -4.29
CA ALA A 21 -11.12 -3.17 -2.89
C ALA A 21 -9.86 -2.34 -2.61
N ILE A 22 -8.73 -2.69 -3.23
CA ILE A 22 -7.48 -1.94 -3.09
C ILE A 22 -7.58 -0.53 -3.68
N ASP A 23 -8.27 -0.38 -4.81
CA ASP A 23 -8.45 0.91 -5.49
C ASP A 23 -9.37 1.81 -4.66
N LYS A 24 -10.43 1.25 -4.07
CA LYS A 24 -11.30 1.94 -3.09
C LYS A 24 -10.52 2.45 -1.89
N VAL A 25 -9.64 1.63 -1.32
CA VAL A 25 -8.78 2.05 -0.21
C VAL A 25 -7.79 3.11 -0.66
N ALA A 26 -7.12 2.94 -1.80
CA ALA A 26 -6.17 3.93 -2.31
C ALA A 26 -6.84 5.28 -2.56
N PHE A 27 -8.07 5.30 -3.09
CA PHE A 27 -8.87 6.51 -3.25
C PHE A 27 -9.18 7.18 -1.92
N GLU A 28 -9.64 6.42 -0.91
CA GLU A 28 -9.84 6.93 0.46
C GLU A 28 -8.56 7.58 1.01
N LEU A 29 -7.41 6.94 0.82
CA LEU A 29 -6.12 7.46 1.30
C LEU A 29 -5.64 8.70 0.52
N LEU A 30 -6.00 8.85 -0.76
CA LEU A 30 -5.71 10.06 -1.53
C LEU A 30 -6.52 11.26 -1.03
N GLU A 31 -7.79 11.04 -0.76
CA GLU A 31 -8.73 12.09 -0.34
C GLU A 31 -8.61 12.42 1.17
N ASN A 32 -8.03 11.52 1.96
CA ASN A 32 -7.89 11.69 3.40
C ASN A 32 -6.43 11.51 3.86
N GLU A 33 -5.72 12.63 3.92
CA GLU A 33 -4.31 12.69 4.37
C GLU A 33 -4.11 12.10 5.76
N ALA A 34 -5.05 12.34 6.70
CA ALA A 34 -4.95 11.81 8.06
C ALA A 34 -5.08 10.27 8.08
N ALA A 35 -5.93 9.70 7.22
CA ALA A 35 -6.04 8.26 7.07
C ALA A 35 -4.76 7.67 6.46
N TYR A 36 -4.21 8.32 5.43
CA TYR A 36 -2.95 7.94 4.82
C TYR A 36 -1.80 7.94 5.84
N GLU A 37 -1.62 9.03 6.60
CA GLU A 37 -0.54 9.11 7.59
C GLU A 37 -0.70 8.07 8.69
N ARG A 38 -1.93 7.82 9.16
CA ARG A 38 -2.19 6.78 10.15
C ARG A 38 -1.77 5.40 9.65
N ALA A 39 -2.17 5.02 8.44
CA ALA A 39 -1.84 3.73 7.82
C ALA A 39 -0.32 3.62 7.53
N SER A 40 0.27 4.68 6.99
CA SER A 40 1.71 4.80 6.68
C SER A 40 2.57 4.61 7.94
N GLN A 41 2.23 5.29 9.04
CA GLN A 41 2.95 5.14 10.30
C GLN A 41 2.73 3.76 10.93
N ALA A 42 1.52 3.20 10.84
CA ALA A 42 1.24 1.85 11.32
C ALA A 42 2.11 0.81 10.59
N LEU A 43 2.18 0.88 9.26
CA LEU A 43 3.06 0.04 8.45
C LEU A 43 4.53 0.22 8.86
N ARG A 44 5.00 1.47 8.94
CA ARG A 44 6.38 1.78 9.33
C ARG A 44 6.75 1.18 10.69
N ARG A 45 5.86 1.27 11.68
CA ARG A 45 6.08 0.72 13.02
C ARG A 45 6.31 -0.78 13.02
N ARG A 46 5.72 -1.54 12.09
CA ARG A 46 5.98 -2.98 11.96
C ARG A 46 7.46 -3.24 11.67
N PHE A 47 8.02 -2.55 10.69
CA PHE A 47 9.43 -2.68 10.32
C PHE A 47 10.38 -2.13 11.40
N VAL A 48 10.02 -1.01 12.04
CA VAL A 48 10.81 -0.46 13.17
C VAL A 48 10.90 -1.46 14.33
N ARG A 49 9.88 -2.29 14.52
CA ARG A 49 9.85 -3.36 15.52
C ARG A 49 10.54 -4.65 15.06
N GLY A 50 11.27 -4.63 13.94
CA GLY A 50 12.07 -5.76 13.47
C GLY A 50 11.32 -6.75 12.57
N ALA A 51 10.12 -6.42 12.08
CA ALA A 51 9.48 -7.27 11.07
C ALA A 51 10.30 -7.26 9.77
N GLU A 52 10.68 -8.44 9.28
CA GLU A 52 11.34 -8.59 7.98
C GLU A 52 10.35 -8.32 6.83
N PHE A 53 9.15 -8.87 6.97
CA PHE A 53 8.03 -8.67 6.06
C PHE A 53 6.74 -8.39 6.83
N VAL A 54 5.79 -7.76 6.16
CA VAL A 54 4.44 -7.47 6.65
C VAL A 54 3.45 -7.92 5.59
N GLU A 55 2.35 -8.53 6.01
CA GLU A 55 1.30 -8.93 5.09
C GLU A 55 0.54 -7.71 4.53
N GLY A 56 0.11 -7.82 3.28
CA GLY A 56 -0.81 -6.92 2.60
C GLY A 56 -1.78 -7.71 1.74
N ILE A 57 -2.78 -7.04 1.17
CA ILE A 57 -3.68 -7.64 0.17
C ILE A 57 -3.42 -6.97 -1.17
N ASP A 58 -3.06 -7.75 -2.19
CA ASP A 58 -2.77 -7.26 -3.53
C ASP A 58 -4.03 -6.98 -4.38
N ARG A 59 -3.79 -6.52 -5.60
CA ARG A 59 -4.81 -6.45 -6.64
C ARG A 59 -5.17 -7.89 -7.07
N GLY A 60 -6.44 -8.25 -7.01
CA GLY A 60 -6.89 -9.65 -7.05
C GLY A 60 -7.17 -10.29 -5.68
N GLY A 61 -6.93 -9.58 -4.57
CA GLY A 61 -7.38 -9.98 -3.23
C GLY A 61 -6.52 -11.04 -2.54
N ARG A 62 -5.31 -11.31 -3.03
CA ARG A 62 -4.40 -12.31 -2.45
C ARG A 62 -3.58 -11.70 -1.33
N ILE A 63 -3.28 -12.49 -0.32
CA ILE A 63 -2.29 -12.10 0.70
C ILE A 63 -0.91 -12.09 0.03
N THR A 64 -0.24 -10.94 0.09
CA THR A 64 1.13 -10.74 -0.39
C THR A 64 2.03 -10.27 0.77
N ARG A 65 3.35 -10.32 0.57
CA ARG A 65 4.33 -9.79 1.51
C ARG A 65 4.85 -8.43 1.04
N ILE A 66 4.97 -7.52 1.99
CA ILE A 66 5.58 -6.22 1.86
C ILE A 66 6.90 -6.25 2.62
N LYS A 67 8.01 -5.90 1.96
CA LYS A 67 9.29 -5.68 2.62
C LYS A 67 9.70 -4.22 2.55
N ARG A 68 10.57 -3.79 3.46
CA ARG A 68 11.14 -2.45 3.50
C ARG A 68 12.64 -2.54 3.63
N ILE A 69 13.38 -1.92 2.71
CA ILE A 69 14.84 -1.96 2.68
C ILE A 69 15.42 -0.54 2.63
N MET A 70 16.60 -0.35 3.21
CA MET A 70 17.35 0.90 3.09
C MET A 70 18.27 0.82 1.87
N LEU A 71 18.07 1.70 0.90
CA LEU A 71 18.89 1.81 -0.31
C LEU A 71 19.28 3.28 -0.50
N GLY A 72 20.58 3.57 -0.56
CA GLY A 72 21.09 4.92 -0.76
C GLY A 72 20.61 5.93 0.30
N GLY A 73 20.51 5.49 1.57
CA GLY A 73 20.01 6.32 2.68
C GLY A 73 18.50 6.55 2.70
N LYS A 74 17.74 5.97 1.76
CA LYS A 74 16.28 6.07 1.70
C LYS A 74 15.64 4.71 1.93
N PHE A 75 14.50 4.69 2.63
CA PHE A 75 13.71 3.49 2.76
C PHE A 75 12.81 3.30 1.55
N LYS A 76 12.93 2.16 0.90
CA LYS A 76 12.09 1.71 -0.20
C LYS A 76 11.23 0.54 0.23
N TYR A 77 10.05 0.41 -0.38
CA TYR A 77 9.14 -0.68 -0.15
C TYR A 77 9.06 -1.56 -1.39
N TYR A 78 8.91 -2.87 -1.17
CA TYR A 78 8.76 -3.84 -2.25
C TYR A 78 7.64 -4.79 -1.91
N ILE A 79 6.98 -5.29 -2.94
CA ILE A 79 5.86 -6.21 -2.87
C ILE A 79 6.29 -7.52 -3.52
N GLU A 80 5.95 -8.64 -2.90
CA GLU A 80 6.18 -9.96 -3.47
C GLU A 80 5.17 -10.25 -4.59
N GLY A 81 5.69 -10.52 -5.79
CA GLY A 81 4.93 -11.01 -6.92
C GLY A 81 4.56 -12.48 -6.75
N ALA A 82 3.60 -12.96 -7.55
CA ALA A 82 3.15 -14.36 -7.52
C ALA A 82 4.26 -15.36 -7.87
N ASP A 83 5.31 -14.90 -8.55
CA ASP A 83 6.51 -15.64 -8.92
C ASP A 83 7.63 -15.59 -7.86
N GLY A 84 7.38 -14.95 -6.71
CA GLY A 84 8.38 -14.73 -5.66
C GLY A 84 9.35 -13.57 -5.95
N SER A 85 9.17 -12.86 -7.08
CA SER A 85 9.95 -11.66 -7.38
C SER A 85 9.57 -10.50 -6.46
N TRP A 86 10.49 -9.56 -6.26
CA TRP A 86 10.24 -8.37 -5.44
C TRP A 86 10.19 -7.12 -6.31
N ASN A 87 9.03 -6.47 -6.33
CA ASN A 87 8.77 -5.33 -7.20
C ASN A 87 8.59 -4.05 -6.39
N GLU A 88 9.27 -2.98 -6.78
CA GLU A 88 9.04 -1.64 -6.22
C GLU A 88 7.77 -1.07 -6.87
N PRO A 89 6.78 -0.62 -6.09
CA PRO A 89 5.59 0.01 -6.65
C PRO A 89 5.95 1.36 -7.28
N ASP A 90 5.19 1.78 -8.29
CA ASP A 90 5.32 3.12 -8.89
C ASP A 90 5.22 4.23 -7.85
N GLU A 91 4.30 4.09 -6.90
CA GLU A 91 4.05 5.07 -5.84
C GLU A 91 3.73 4.36 -4.51
N ARG A 92 4.23 4.93 -3.41
CA ARG A 92 4.13 4.34 -2.07
C ARG A 92 2.70 4.13 -1.60
N ILE A 93 1.73 4.89 -2.13
CA ILE A 93 0.32 4.77 -1.75
C ILE A 93 -0.21 3.35 -1.93
N TRP A 94 0.25 2.63 -2.96
CA TRP A 94 -0.19 1.26 -3.21
C TRP A 94 0.22 0.32 -2.07
N VAL A 95 1.45 0.43 -1.58
CA VAL A 95 1.91 -0.37 -0.43
C VAL A 95 1.11 -0.04 0.83
N VAL A 96 0.81 1.23 1.05
CA VAL A 96 0.00 1.66 2.21
C VAL A 96 -1.43 1.15 2.08
N ALA A 97 -2.02 1.19 0.88
CA ALA A 97 -3.35 0.67 0.59
C ALA A 97 -3.43 -0.86 0.78
N MET A 98 -2.45 -1.62 0.29
CA MET A 98 -2.36 -3.07 0.50
C MET A 98 -2.35 -3.43 1.99
N TYR A 99 -1.54 -2.71 2.77
CA TYR A 99 -1.46 -2.90 4.21
C TYR A 99 -2.75 -2.49 4.93
N ALA A 100 -3.30 -1.32 4.59
CA ALA A 100 -4.53 -0.82 5.20
C ALA A 100 -5.72 -1.76 4.92
N LEU A 101 -5.82 -2.28 3.69
CA LEU A 101 -6.83 -3.27 3.31
C LEU A 101 -6.67 -4.54 4.14
N TRP A 102 -5.46 -5.08 4.24
CA TRP A 102 -5.18 -6.24 5.10
C TRP A 102 -5.56 -5.97 6.57
N GLN A 103 -5.22 -4.81 7.13
CA GLN A 103 -5.61 -4.46 8.50
C GLN A 103 -7.13 -4.45 8.69
N LYS A 104 -7.89 -3.93 7.72
CA LYS A 104 -9.37 -3.96 7.76
C LYS A 104 -9.90 -5.39 7.85
N THR A 105 -9.25 -6.36 7.21
CA THR A 105 -9.65 -7.78 7.29
C THR A 105 -9.31 -8.48 8.61
N LYS A 106 -8.37 -7.93 9.41
CA LYS A 106 -7.96 -8.51 10.71
C LYS A 106 -8.69 -7.91 11.91
N LEU A 107 -9.36 -6.78 11.70
CA LEU A 107 -10.13 -6.07 12.73
C LEU A 107 -11.62 -6.44 12.71
N ASN A 108 -12.04 -7.19 11.69
CA ASN A 108 -13.34 -7.86 11.60
C ASN A 108 -13.22 -9.30 12.10
#